data_AF-A0A800IAN4-F1
#
_entry.id   AF-A0A800IAN4-F1
#
_cell.length_a   1.000
_cell.length_b   1.000
_cell.length_c   1.000
_cell.angle_alpha   90.00
_cell.angle_beta   90.00
_cell.angle_gamma   90.00
#
_symmetry.space_group_name_H-M   'P 1'
#
loop_
_entity.id
_entity.type
_entity.pdbx_description
1 polymer ?
#
loop_
_entity_poly.entity_id
_entity_poly.type
_entity_poly.pdbx_seq_one_letter_code
_entity_poly.pdbx_strand_id
1 'polypeptide(L)'
;MPKNNETTNRFNPAAMAMLADRLGNPATGEAAISPASRDRARGAFVGFAIGEALGEPLEGRSAAWISEHFGTVNGFVVPNPLPGTDTQLAIMAADALISSQVSHPERFAARLMTATIETQGMAVRHAQSKLSAGQPWWEAAKANSAGTAAAARAIAFGVVWSGNPERAAYEAALSASVTHGHPMAISAAAAMAAAVSLASSGQGDLGAMWLEAIADICADYPQIEIHGATLLSRLRLLPSLLGQPPETVLNVLGTNPLASQAVPAALWCATQGPQGVLSAVNAGGDTDTIAAMAGACLGASLGAKKIPADFTQVGGLAPVVDTADQLATLVTIHTSKTEPKKKTEPTEAVHVSFLIDRSGSMAGMVGDVVGGYNEFVKEQQVTKGTCTFTAVQFDTGEPFKVTVDAVDIGEVPELTANDYQPRGGTPLLDAFGTLIESVTKREEGLAEAEDQIIVVFTDGHENASSRWTNQALFNLVAEKEKAGWTFVFMGANQDSYATAGQFGIRQENTQNFRGDGQGTRSAMKSFSRGMSEYRTSMPEEKIRRKKDFYDGRKEAESDHDSR
;
A
#
# COMPACT_ATOMS: atom_id res chain seq x y z
N MET A 1 -26.77 -14.66 18.38
CA MET A 1 -25.56 -13.85 18.16
C MET A 1 -25.54 -13.46 16.69
N PRO A 2 -25.70 -12.17 16.33
CA PRO A 2 -25.54 -11.75 14.96
C PRO A 2 -24.05 -11.89 14.59
N LYS A 3 -23.82 -12.56 13.47
CA LYS A 3 -22.52 -12.99 12.94
C LYS A 3 -21.74 -11.78 12.43
N ASN A 4 -20.46 -11.68 12.75
CA ASN A 4 -19.54 -10.77 12.07
C ASN A 4 -19.32 -11.27 10.63
N ASN A 5 -20.29 -11.02 9.76
CA ASN A 5 -20.33 -11.54 8.39
C ASN A 5 -19.23 -10.93 7.49
N GLU A 6 -18.56 -9.86 7.91
CA GLU A 6 -17.65 -9.12 7.05
C GLU A 6 -16.24 -9.74 7.00
N THR A 7 -15.60 -9.99 8.14
CA THR A 7 -14.34 -10.74 8.19
C THR A 7 -14.54 -12.13 7.56
N THR A 8 -15.63 -12.82 7.92
CA THR A 8 -15.94 -14.20 7.49
C THR A 8 -16.05 -14.37 5.97
N ASN A 9 -16.38 -13.31 5.24
CA ASN A 9 -16.46 -13.31 3.79
C ASN A 9 -15.21 -12.72 3.10
N ARG A 10 -14.36 -12.00 3.85
CA ARG A 10 -13.20 -11.27 3.31
C ARG A 10 -11.93 -12.12 3.26
N PHE A 11 -11.75 -13.04 4.22
CA PHE A 11 -10.55 -13.86 4.30
C PHE A 11 -10.87 -15.35 4.34
N ASN A 12 -9.90 -16.17 3.94
CA ASN A 12 -10.05 -17.63 3.98
C ASN A 12 -10.26 -18.15 5.43
N PRO A 13 -10.81 -19.37 5.60
CA PRO A 13 -11.12 -19.90 6.94
C PRO A 13 -9.94 -19.97 7.93
N ALA A 14 -8.71 -20.15 7.45
CA ALA A 14 -7.53 -20.22 8.32
C ALA A 14 -7.15 -18.84 8.86
N ALA A 15 -7.13 -17.83 7.98
CA ALA A 15 -6.95 -16.44 8.39
C ALA A 15 -8.05 -16.02 9.38
N MET A 16 -9.28 -16.42 9.11
CA MET A 16 -10.44 -16.12 9.96
C MET A 16 -10.32 -16.63 11.37
N ALA A 17 -9.87 -17.88 11.55
CA ALA A 17 -9.68 -18.45 12.87
C ALA A 17 -8.65 -17.64 13.70
N MET A 18 -7.54 -17.26 13.08
CA MET A 18 -6.49 -16.47 13.73
C MET A 18 -6.93 -15.04 14.05
N LEU A 19 -7.68 -14.41 13.16
CA LEU A 19 -8.15 -13.04 13.33
C LEU A 19 -9.28 -12.93 14.36
N ALA A 20 -10.18 -13.91 14.42
CA ALA A 20 -11.29 -13.89 15.37
C ALA A 20 -10.81 -13.84 16.83
N ASP A 21 -9.80 -14.63 17.18
CA ASP A 21 -9.21 -14.64 18.53
C ASP A 21 -8.54 -13.31 18.88
N ARG A 22 -7.97 -12.64 17.87
CA ARG A 22 -7.20 -11.40 18.02
C ARG A 22 -8.08 -10.15 18.08
N LEU A 23 -9.11 -10.09 17.23
CA LEU A 23 -9.99 -8.94 17.06
C LEU A 23 -11.18 -8.98 18.02
N GLY A 24 -11.60 -10.16 18.46
CA GLY A 24 -12.87 -10.33 19.17
C GLY A 24 -14.06 -10.11 18.23
N ASN A 25 -15.06 -9.34 18.67
CA ASN A 25 -16.26 -9.08 17.89
C ASN A 25 -16.68 -7.60 17.94
N PRO A 26 -15.82 -6.68 17.46
CA PRO A 26 -16.08 -5.25 17.53
C PRO A 26 -17.13 -4.81 16.49
N ALA A 27 -17.73 -3.65 16.72
CA ALA A 27 -18.45 -2.95 15.66
C ALA A 27 -17.50 -2.64 14.49
N THR A 28 -17.93 -2.93 13.25
CA THR A 28 -17.06 -2.77 12.06
C THR A 28 -17.21 -1.40 11.39
N GLY A 29 -18.17 -0.57 11.81
CA GLY A 29 -18.50 0.71 11.18
C GLY A 29 -19.03 0.56 9.75
N GLU A 30 -19.31 1.69 9.09
CA GLU A 30 -19.64 1.67 7.66
C GLU A 30 -18.36 1.46 6.83
N ALA A 31 -18.38 0.55 5.85
CA ALA A 31 -17.18 0.25 5.06
C ALA A 31 -16.77 1.40 4.12
N ALA A 32 -17.71 2.28 3.76
CA ALA A 32 -17.49 3.41 2.88
C ALA A 32 -16.34 4.30 3.41
N ILE A 33 -15.37 4.58 2.55
CA ILE A 33 -14.31 5.53 2.88
C ILE A 33 -14.86 6.96 2.87
N SER A 34 -14.29 7.78 3.74
CA SER A 34 -14.58 9.19 3.89
C SER A 34 -13.28 9.93 4.22
N PRO A 35 -12.36 10.11 3.25
CA PRO A 35 -11.04 10.62 3.57
C PRO A 35 -11.07 12.03 4.16
N ALA A 36 -10.14 12.29 5.08
CA ALA A 36 -9.95 13.62 5.64
C ALA A 36 -9.57 14.62 4.55
N SER A 37 -9.91 15.89 4.75
CA SER A 37 -9.46 16.97 3.85
C SER A 37 -7.93 16.96 3.70
N ARG A 38 -7.43 17.35 2.53
CA ARG A 38 -5.98 17.40 2.23
C ARG A 38 -5.16 18.09 3.33
N ASP A 39 -5.65 19.21 3.87
CA ASP A 39 -4.96 19.95 4.94
C ASP A 39 -4.82 19.13 6.23
N ARG A 40 -5.86 18.37 6.61
CA ARG A 40 -5.88 17.53 7.81
C ARG A 40 -5.11 16.23 7.61
N ALA A 41 -5.19 15.62 6.44
CA ALA A 41 -4.39 14.45 6.08
C ALA A 41 -2.90 14.79 6.15
N ARG A 42 -2.48 15.90 5.50
CA ARG A 42 -1.11 16.42 5.61
C ARG A 42 -0.76 16.75 7.06
N GLY A 43 -1.67 17.37 7.80
CA GLY A 43 -1.46 17.71 9.20
C GLY A 43 -1.13 16.47 10.03
N ALA A 44 -1.91 15.39 9.88
CA ALA A 44 -1.69 14.14 10.58
C ALA A 44 -0.30 13.54 10.28
N PHE A 45 0.04 13.37 9.00
CA PHE A 45 1.28 12.73 8.59
C PHE A 45 2.53 13.59 8.85
N VAL A 46 2.47 14.90 8.59
CA VAL A 46 3.59 15.82 8.87
C VAL A 46 3.77 16.01 10.37
N GLY A 47 2.67 16.14 11.13
CA GLY A 47 2.72 16.19 12.59
C GLY A 47 3.32 14.94 13.21
N PHE A 48 3.01 13.77 12.65
CA PHE A 48 3.61 12.49 13.03
C PHE A 48 5.13 12.48 12.79
N ALA A 49 5.56 12.80 11.57
CA ALA A 49 6.97 12.80 11.19
C ALA A 49 7.80 13.81 12.00
N ILE A 50 7.22 14.98 12.31
CA ILE A 50 7.85 15.98 13.19
C ILE A 50 7.99 15.46 14.62
N GLY A 51 6.94 14.82 15.15
CA GLY A 51 6.95 14.26 16.50
C GLY A 51 8.04 13.19 16.65
N GLU A 52 8.13 12.28 15.68
CA GLU A 52 9.19 11.27 15.64
C GLU A 52 10.58 11.90 15.59
N ALA A 53 10.80 12.83 14.66
CA ALA A 53 12.10 13.48 14.48
C ALA A 53 12.53 14.34 15.70
N LEU A 54 11.59 14.83 16.51
CA LEU A 54 11.88 15.47 17.78
C LEU A 54 12.29 14.47 18.87
N GLY A 55 11.65 13.31 18.90
CA GLY A 55 11.82 12.33 19.98
C GLY A 55 12.92 11.29 19.74
N GLU A 56 13.24 10.95 18.49
CA GLU A 56 14.16 9.85 18.13
C GLU A 56 15.56 10.01 18.75
N PRO A 57 16.19 11.21 18.75
CA PRO A 57 17.51 11.37 19.38
C PRO A 57 17.53 11.12 20.90
N LEU A 58 16.36 11.10 21.54
CA LEU A 58 16.17 10.97 22.98
C LEU A 58 15.56 9.62 23.38
N GLU A 59 15.25 8.75 22.41
CA GLU A 59 14.62 7.46 22.64
C GLU A 59 15.43 6.61 23.63
N GLY A 60 14.73 5.96 24.55
CA GLY A 60 15.31 5.07 25.56
C GLY A 60 16.02 5.78 26.71
N ARG A 61 16.09 7.12 26.72
CA ARG A 61 16.67 7.91 27.81
C ARG A 61 15.64 8.18 28.91
N SER A 62 16.11 8.42 30.13
CA SER A 62 15.23 8.85 31.22
C SER A 62 14.99 10.37 31.16
N ALA A 63 13.86 10.84 31.69
CA ALA A 63 13.58 12.28 31.80
C ALA A 63 14.71 13.05 32.52
N ALA A 64 15.28 12.45 33.58
CA ALA A 64 16.42 13.02 34.30
C ALA A 64 17.66 13.17 33.41
N TRP A 65 17.96 12.15 32.59
CA TRP A 65 19.07 12.21 31.64
C TRP A 65 18.86 13.29 30.58
N ILE A 66 17.65 13.39 30.02
CA ILE A 66 17.30 14.42 29.03
C ILE A 66 17.48 15.81 29.64
N SER A 67 16.94 16.03 30.84
CA SER A 67 17.07 17.30 31.55
C SER A 67 18.52 17.66 31.89
N GLU A 68 19.35 16.68 32.24
CA GLU A 68 20.77 16.91 32.55
C GLU A 68 21.58 17.30 31.31
N HIS A 69 21.26 16.74 30.14
CA HIS A 69 22.05 16.94 28.92
C HIS A 69 21.54 18.08 28.04
N PHE A 70 20.23 18.33 28.03
CA PHE A 70 19.58 19.29 27.14
C PHE A 70 18.75 20.35 27.86
N GLY A 71 18.55 20.23 29.19
CA GLY A 71 17.56 21.04 29.90
C GLY A 71 16.16 20.70 29.41
N THR A 72 15.31 21.72 29.26
CA THR A 72 13.99 21.55 28.63
C THR A 72 14.12 21.59 27.12
N VAL A 73 13.78 20.48 26.47
CA VAL A 73 13.78 20.37 25.00
C VAL A 73 12.57 21.13 24.45
N ASN A 74 12.84 22.13 23.61
CA ASN A 74 11.82 22.99 22.98
C ASN A 74 11.84 22.92 21.44
N GLY A 75 12.64 22.02 20.87
CA GLY A 75 12.87 21.90 19.44
C GLY A 75 13.82 20.74 19.14
N PHE A 76 14.32 20.66 17.90
CA PHE A 76 15.24 19.60 17.49
C PHE A 76 16.59 19.71 18.21
N VAL A 77 17.11 18.57 18.66
CA VAL A 77 18.41 18.47 19.37
C VAL A 77 19.56 17.98 18.48
N VAL A 78 19.27 17.71 17.20
CA VAL A 78 20.25 17.29 16.18
C VAL A 78 20.18 18.19 14.95
N PRO A 79 21.31 18.42 14.26
CA PRO A 79 21.30 19.09 12.95
C PRO A 79 20.66 18.17 11.89
N ASN A 80 19.81 18.74 11.03
CA ASN A 80 19.11 18.03 9.94
C ASN A 80 18.27 16.82 10.44
N PRO A 81 17.24 17.07 11.27
CA PRO A 81 16.37 16.01 11.77
C PRO A 81 15.66 15.30 10.61
N LEU A 82 15.55 13.97 10.73
CA LEU A 82 14.83 13.10 9.80
C LEU A 82 13.79 12.29 10.59
N PRO A 83 12.66 11.94 9.97
CA PRO A 83 11.77 10.94 10.54
C PRO A 83 12.41 9.55 10.42
N GLY A 84 12.08 8.68 11.36
CA GLY A 84 12.65 7.34 11.50
C GLY A 84 11.72 6.23 11.00
N THR A 85 11.76 5.12 11.73
CA THR A 85 11.06 3.88 11.38
C THR A 85 9.55 4.02 11.45
N ASP A 86 9.02 4.73 12.45
CA ASP A 86 7.59 4.83 12.68
C ASP A 86 6.90 5.53 11.49
N THR A 87 7.52 6.57 10.95
CA THR A 87 7.03 7.24 9.73
C THR A 87 7.13 6.32 8.52
N GLN A 88 8.22 5.57 8.38
CA GLN A 88 8.37 4.60 7.29
C GLN A 88 7.26 3.52 7.34
N LEU A 89 6.93 3.01 8.52
CA LEU A 89 5.85 2.04 8.73
C LEU A 89 4.47 2.66 8.47
N ALA A 90 4.26 3.92 8.86
CA ALA A 90 3.02 4.65 8.60
C ALA A 90 2.79 4.88 7.09
N ILE A 91 3.83 5.26 6.34
CA ILE A 91 3.77 5.38 4.87
C ILE A 91 3.46 4.03 4.24
N MET A 92 4.14 2.95 4.63
CA MET A 92 3.84 1.63 4.08
C MET A 92 2.41 1.16 4.38
N ALA A 93 1.86 1.47 5.55
CA ALA A 93 0.48 1.18 5.89
C ALA A 93 -0.49 2.00 5.02
N ALA A 94 -0.17 3.27 4.78
CA ALA A 94 -0.91 4.13 3.86
C ALA A 94 -0.86 3.62 2.42
N ASP A 95 0.31 3.25 1.89
CA ASP A 95 0.44 2.69 0.54
C ASP A 95 -0.36 1.40 0.39
N ALA A 96 -0.37 0.54 1.42
CA ALA A 96 -1.19 -0.66 1.43
C ALA A 96 -2.69 -0.33 1.34
N LEU A 97 -3.15 0.70 2.06
CA LEU A 97 -4.52 1.20 2.02
C LEU A 97 -4.87 1.87 0.68
N ILE A 98 -3.95 2.64 0.10
CA ILE A 98 -4.12 3.27 -1.22
C ILE A 98 -4.30 2.19 -2.29
N SER A 99 -3.48 1.13 -2.22
CA SER A 99 -3.60 0.00 -3.15
C SER A 99 -4.90 -0.80 -2.98
N SER A 100 -5.37 -1.00 -1.74
CA SER A 100 -6.63 -1.71 -1.50
C SER A 100 -7.11 -1.55 -0.07
N GLN A 101 -8.29 -0.98 0.14
CA GLN A 101 -8.90 -0.88 1.46
C GLN A 101 -9.43 -2.22 1.99
N VAL A 102 -9.62 -3.21 1.10
CA VAL A 102 -10.08 -4.56 1.46
C VAL A 102 -8.90 -5.54 1.62
N SER A 103 -7.83 -5.44 0.84
CA SER A 103 -6.69 -6.35 0.98
C SER A 103 -5.47 -5.70 1.65
N HIS A 104 -5.64 -4.57 2.36
CA HIS A 104 -4.51 -3.87 2.99
C HIS A 104 -3.64 -4.74 3.90
N PRO A 105 -4.12 -5.76 4.65
CA PRO A 105 -3.23 -6.61 5.44
C PRO A 105 -2.26 -7.41 4.55
N GLU A 106 -2.75 -7.99 3.44
CA GLU A 106 -1.95 -8.65 2.43
C GLU A 106 -0.98 -7.68 1.75
N ARG A 107 -1.45 -6.47 1.40
CA ARG A 107 -0.65 -5.44 0.73
C ARG A 107 0.45 -4.88 1.64
N PHE A 108 0.18 -4.75 2.93
CA PHE A 108 1.16 -4.35 3.93
C PHE A 108 2.19 -5.45 4.15
N ALA A 109 1.76 -6.72 4.26
CA ALA A 109 2.65 -7.86 4.37
C ALA A 109 3.61 -7.98 3.17
N ALA A 110 3.12 -7.80 1.94
CA ALA A 110 3.95 -7.85 0.74
C ALA A 110 5.02 -6.74 0.71
N ARG A 111 4.67 -5.53 1.15
CA ARG A 111 5.62 -4.42 1.29
C ARG A 111 6.65 -4.70 2.38
N LEU A 112 6.19 -5.13 3.56
CA LEU A 112 7.05 -5.45 4.69
C LEU A 112 8.08 -6.53 4.33
N MET A 113 7.70 -7.52 3.53
CA MET A 113 8.58 -8.61 3.08
C MET A 113 9.81 -8.11 2.29
N THR A 114 9.69 -7.01 1.56
CA THR A 114 10.72 -6.50 0.63
C THR A 114 11.37 -5.19 1.09
N ALA A 115 10.79 -4.53 2.09
CA ALA A 115 11.28 -3.26 2.59
C ALA A 115 12.60 -3.39 3.37
N THR A 116 13.50 -2.43 3.17
CA THR A 116 14.65 -2.22 4.06
C THR A 116 14.21 -1.29 5.17
N ILE A 117 14.11 -1.82 6.40
CA ILE A 117 13.58 -1.10 7.57
C ILE A 117 14.63 -1.18 8.69
N GLU A 118 15.19 -0.05 9.07
CA GLU A 118 16.16 0.06 10.18
C GLU A 118 15.45 0.13 11.55
N THR A 119 14.50 -0.77 11.79
CA THR A 119 13.71 -0.79 13.03
C THR A 119 14.43 -1.55 14.14
N GLN A 120 14.30 -1.12 15.40
CA GLN A 120 14.58 -1.95 16.59
C GLN A 120 13.39 -2.83 17.02
N GLY A 121 12.23 -2.64 16.40
CA GLY A 121 10.97 -3.31 16.71
C GLY A 121 10.99 -4.81 16.44
N MET A 122 11.00 -5.61 17.51
CA MET A 122 11.04 -7.08 17.42
C MET A 122 9.85 -7.69 16.67
N ALA A 123 8.65 -7.11 16.77
CA ALA A 123 7.45 -7.61 16.09
C ALA A 123 7.56 -7.45 14.58
N VAL A 124 8.04 -6.30 14.12
CA VAL A 124 8.21 -5.97 12.71
C VAL A 124 9.27 -6.87 12.10
N ARG A 125 10.46 -6.99 12.73
CA ARG A 125 11.53 -7.89 12.27
C ARG A 125 11.07 -9.36 12.24
N HIS A 126 10.34 -9.80 13.27
CA HIS A 126 9.82 -11.16 13.32
C HIS A 126 8.85 -11.43 12.18
N ALA A 127 7.87 -10.55 11.98
CA ALA A 127 6.89 -10.68 10.92
C ALA A 127 7.54 -10.62 9.54
N GLN A 128 8.47 -9.70 9.30
CA GLN A 128 9.25 -9.66 8.07
C GLN A 128 9.96 -10.99 7.81
N SER A 129 10.67 -11.52 8.81
CA SER A 129 11.34 -12.82 8.69
C SER A 129 10.37 -13.97 8.38
N LYS A 130 9.18 -13.99 8.99
CA LYS A 130 8.14 -15.00 8.71
C LYS A 130 7.58 -14.87 7.30
N LEU A 131 7.28 -13.65 6.86
CA LEU A 131 6.77 -13.36 5.52
C LEU A 131 7.79 -13.73 4.45
N SER A 132 9.07 -13.35 4.62
CA SER A 132 10.15 -13.73 3.70
C SER A 132 10.39 -15.25 3.66
N ALA A 133 10.03 -15.97 4.72
CA ALA A 133 10.04 -17.44 4.74
C ALA A 133 8.78 -18.08 4.11
N GLY A 134 7.89 -17.28 3.50
CA GLY A 134 6.68 -17.74 2.83
C GLY A 134 5.51 -18.04 3.77
N GLN A 135 5.58 -17.64 5.05
CA GLN A 135 4.42 -17.78 5.94
C GLN A 135 3.31 -16.81 5.52
N PRO A 136 2.03 -17.23 5.58
CA PRO A 136 0.94 -16.33 5.28
C PRO A 136 0.84 -15.23 6.34
N TRP A 137 0.35 -14.06 5.93
CA TRP A 137 0.39 -12.86 6.77
C TRP A 137 -0.37 -13.01 8.10
N TRP A 138 -1.43 -13.81 8.14
CA TRP A 138 -2.22 -14.05 9.37
C TRP A 138 -1.45 -14.87 10.42
N GLU A 139 -0.39 -15.58 10.02
CA GLU A 139 0.51 -16.35 10.89
C GLU A 139 1.85 -15.65 11.18
N ALA A 140 2.18 -14.58 10.45
CA ALA A 140 3.48 -13.92 10.55
C ALA A 140 3.69 -13.14 11.86
N ALA A 141 2.61 -12.77 12.54
CA ALA A 141 2.68 -11.91 13.71
C ALA A 141 3.40 -12.53 14.91
N LYS A 142 4.16 -11.70 15.63
CA LYS A 142 4.77 -12.11 16.90
C LYS A 142 3.69 -12.23 17.98
N ALA A 143 3.37 -13.46 18.39
CA ALA A 143 2.24 -13.79 19.26
C ALA A 143 2.14 -12.93 20.54
N ASN A 144 3.27 -12.70 21.23
CA ASN A 144 3.29 -12.02 22.53
C ASN A 144 3.82 -10.58 22.46
N SER A 145 3.71 -9.90 21.29
CA SER A 145 4.16 -8.51 21.19
C SER A 145 3.05 -7.50 21.44
N ALA A 146 3.12 -6.85 22.60
CA ALA A 146 2.25 -5.74 23.01
C ALA A 146 2.87 -4.35 22.73
N GLY A 147 3.77 -4.26 21.75
CA GLY A 147 4.51 -3.03 21.41
C GLY A 147 3.71 -1.98 20.65
N THR A 148 4.31 -0.83 20.43
CA THR A 148 3.68 0.42 19.97
C THR A 148 3.62 0.58 18.46
N ALA A 149 4.52 -0.07 17.71
CA ALA A 149 4.63 0.06 16.24
C ALA A 149 3.35 -0.28 15.45
N ALA A 150 2.41 -1.05 16.01
CA ALA A 150 1.08 -1.24 15.43
C ALA A 150 0.18 -0.01 15.56
N ALA A 151 0.22 0.66 16.70
CA ALA A 151 -0.55 1.88 16.95
C ALA A 151 0.02 3.09 16.20
N ALA A 152 1.35 3.25 16.22
CA ALA A 152 2.05 4.30 15.48
C ALA A 152 1.63 4.38 14.01
N ARG A 153 1.68 3.26 13.28
CA ARG A 153 1.29 3.21 11.86
C ARG A 153 -0.23 3.23 11.61
N ALA A 154 -1.06 3.19 12.66
CA ALA A 154 -2.52 3.15 12.53
C ALA A 154 -3.12 4.50 12.09
N ILE A 155 -2.33 5.58 12.04
CA ILE A 155 -2.79 6.92 11.68
C ILE A 155 -3.44 6.98 10.29
N ALA A 156 -2.96 6.16 9.34
CA ALA A 156 -3.45 6.12 7.97
C ALA A 156 -4.95 5.75 7.91
N PHE A 157 -5.37 4.81 8.76
CA PHE A 157 -6.76 4.35 8.83
C PHE A 157 -7.69 5.46 9.33
N GLY A 158 -7.26 6.24 10.32
CA GLY A 158 -8.03 7.40 10.78
C GLY A 158 -8.13 8.53 9.74
N VAL A 159 -7.17 8.64 8.82
CA VAL A 159 -7.24 9.59 7.71
C VAL A 159 -8.21 9.12 6.62
N VAL A 160 -8.24 7.83 6.30
CA VAL A 160 -9.11 7.26 5.24
C VAL A 160 -10.59 7.21 5.64
N TRP A 161 -10.87 6.85 6.89
CA TRP A 161 -12.23 6.78 7.44
C TRP A 161 -12.46 7.94 8.41
N SER A 162 -12.28 9.17 7.94
CA SER A 162 -12.48 10.37 8.73
C SER A 162 -13.95 10.50 9.15
N GLY A 163 -14.20 10.72 10.45
CA GLY A 163 -15.55 10.76 11.01
C GLY A 163 -16.26 9.41 11.11
N ASN A 164 -15.56 8.30 10.84
CA ASN A 164 -16.05 6.92 10.99
C ASN A 164 -15.04 6.09 11.81
N PRO A 165 -14.97 6.35 13.12
CA PRO A 165 -13.89 5.85 13.95
C PRO A 165 -14.01 4.35 14.24
N GLU A 166 -15.20 3.76 14.23
CA GLU A 166 -15.40 2.31 14.33
C GLU A 166 -14.77 1.58 13.14
N ARG A 167 -14.95 2.12 11.91
CA ARG A 167 -14.32 1.52 10.73
C ARG A 167 -12.81 1.67 10.73
N ALA A 168 -12.33 2.87 11.08
CA ALA A 168 -10.89 3.13 11.21
C ALA A 168 -10.24 2.16 12.21
N ALA A 169 -10.88 1.96 13.37
CA ALA A 169 -10.44 1.05 14.41
C ALA A 169 -10.36 -0.40 13.90
N TYR A 170 -11.41 -0.86 13.22
CA TYR A 170 -11.50 -2.23 12.73
C TYR A 170 -10.42 -2.56 11.70
N GLU A 171 -10.22 -1.67 10.72
CA GLU A 171 -9.22 -1.86 9.68
C GLU A 171 -7.79 -1.73 10.23
N ALA A 172 -7.55 -0.84 11.19
CA ALA A 172 -6.27 -0.75 11.88
C ALA A 172 -5.96 -2.01 12.69
N ALA A 173 -6.95 -2.60 13.36
CA ALA A 173 -6.80 -3.85 14.10
C ALA A 173 -6.45 -5.04 13.19
N LEU A 174 -7.04 -5.08 11.99
CA LEU A 174 -6.67 -6.04 10.94
C LEU A 174 -5.20 -5.86 10.50
N SER A 175 -4.78 -4.62 10.25
CA SER A 175 -3.38 -4.33 9.87
C SER A 175 -2.38 -4.60 10.99
N ALA A 176 -2.77 -4.36 12.24
CA ALA A 176 -1.97 -4.68 13.43
C ALA A 176 -1.64 -6.18 13.48
N SER A 177 -2.63 -7.01 13.13
CA SER A 177 -2.56 -8.48 13.15
C SER A 177 -1.54 -9.08 12.18
N VAL A 178 -0.95 -8.30 11.26
CA VAL A 178 0.16 -8.75 10.40
C VAL A 178 1.46 -8.90 11.20
N THR A 179 1.69 -8.03 12.20
CA THR A 179 2.98 -7.97 12.92
C THR A 179 2.86 -8.27 14.40
N HIS A 180 1.73 -7.91 15.02
CA HIS A 180 1.50 -8.06 16.45
C HIS A 180 0.36 -9.05 16.69
N GLY A 181 0.66 -10.14 17.41
CA GLY A 181 -0.33 -11.15 17.76
C GLY A 181 -0.98 -10.93 19.12
N HIS A 182 -0.47 -9.99 19.92
CA HIS A 182 -0.97 -9.75 21.26
C HIS A 182 -2.15 -8.78 21.22
N PRO A 183 -3.32 -9.11 21.81
CA PRO A 183 -4.51 -8.26 21.72
C PRO A 183 -4.33 -6.83 22.24
N MET A 184 -3.49 -6.60 23.25
CA MET A 184 -3.10 -5.23 23.68
C MET A 184 -2.63 -4.32 22.52
N ALA A 185 -1.75 -4.81 21.64
CA ALA A 185 -1.25 -4.00 20.51
C ALA A 185 -2.33 -3.78 19.44
N ILE A 186 -3.24 -4.73 19.30
CA ILE A 186 -4.35 -4.68 18.35
C ILE A 186 -5.40 -3.66 18.82
N SER A 187 -5.81 -3.74 20.09
CA SER A 187 -6.72 -2.76 20.72
C SER A 187 -6.10 -1.35 20.75
N ALA A 188 -4.76 -1.25 20.89
CA ALA A 188 -4.06 0.02 20.82
C ALA A 188 -4.05 0.62 19.40
N ALA A 189 -3.86 -0.20 18.37
CA ALA A 189 -3.99 0.25 16.98
C ALA A 189 -5.41 0.70 16.66
N ALA A 190 -6.41 -0.05 17.14
CA ALA A 190 -7.82 0.34 17.04
C ALA A 190 -8.08 1.71 17.67
N ALA A 191 -7.64 1.90 18.93
CA ALA A 191 -7.80 3.17 19.65
C ALA A 191 -7.09 4.34 18.95
N MET A 192 -5.88 4.13 18.43
CA MET A 192 -5.12 5.17 17.76
C MET A 192 -5.75 5.59 16.42
N ALA A 193 -6.27 4.63 15.63
CA ALA A 193 -6.99 4.93 14.40
C ALA A 193 -8.32 5.66 14.67
N ALA A 194 -9.07 5.24 15.70
CA ALA A 194 -10.28 5.94 16.15
C ALA A 194 -9.98 7.39 16.56
N ALA A 195 -8.90 7.60 17.31
CA ALA A 195 -8.46 8.92 17.74
C ALA A 195 -8.19 9.86 16.56
N VAL A 196 -7.45 9.39 15.55
CA VAL A 196 -7.16 10.16 14.33
C VAL A 196 -8.40 10.34 13.47
N SER A 197 -9.30 9.37 13.39
CA SER A 197 -10.58 9.48 12.67
C SER A 197 -11.47 10.59 13.24
N LEU A 198 -11.61 10.61 14.58
CA LEU A 198 -12.35 11.65 15.27
C LEU A 198 -11.69 13.02 15.08
N ALA A 199 -10.36 13.11 15.25
CA ALA A 199 -9.62 14.36 15.10
C ALA A 199 -9.68 14.91 13.67
N SER A 200 -9.58 14.04 12.67
CA SER A 200 -9.54 14.43 11.25
C SER A 200 -10.90 14.85 10.70
N SER A 201 -12.00 14.50 11.38
CA SER A 201 -13.36 14.88 10.99
C SER A 201 -13.60 16.40 11.04
N GLY A 202 -12.78 17.13 11.82
CA GLY A 202 -12.96 18.54 12.12
C GLY A 202 -14.14 18.87 13.01
N GLN A 203 -14.77 17.85 13.62
CA GLN A 203 -15.83 18.00 14.60
C GLN A 203 -15.26 17.88 16.01
N GLY A 204 -15.42 18.92 16.82
CA GLY A 204 -14.97 18.94 18.22
C GLY A 204 -13.48 19.27 18.40
N ASP A 205 -13.10 19.47 19.66
CA ASP A 205 -11.73 19.68 20.10
C ASP A 205 -11.11 18.38 20.65
N LEU A 206 -9.79 18.37 20.81
CA LEU A 206 -9.07 17.28 21.46
C LEU A 206 -9.22 17.42 22.99
N GLY A 207 -10.40 17.06 23.49
CA GLY A 207 -10.77 17.20 24.91
C GLY A 207 -11.31 15.92 25.54
N ALA A 208 -12.00 16.05 26.68
CA ALA A 208 -12.55 14.91 27.44
C ALA A 208 -13.49 14.04 26.59
N MET A 209 -14.40 14.65 25.82
CA MET A 209 -15.35 13.91 24.98
C MET A 209 -14.66 13.09 23.88
N TRP A 210 -13.57 13.62 23.32
CA TRP A 210 -12.76 12.90 22.34
C TRP A 210 -12.08 11.68 22.97
N LEU A 211 -11.52 11.84 24.18
CA LEU A 211 -10.92 10.73 24.94
C LEU A 211 -11.95 9.66 25.33
N GLU A 212 -13.14 10.06 25.77
CA GLU A 212 -14.24 9.16 26.11
C GLU A 212 -14.70 8.34 24.90
N ALA A 213 -14.89 8.99 23.74
CA ALA A 213 -15.26 8.30 22.50
C ALA A 213 -14.22 7.24 22.07
N ILE A 214 -12.92 7.54 22.21
CA ILE A 214 -11.85 6.58 21.95
C ILE A 214 -11.92 5.39 22.92
N ALA A 215 -12.16 5.65 24.20
CA ALA A 215 -12.29 4.61 25.21
C ALA A 215 -13.50 3.71 24.94
N ASP A 216 -14.63 4.27 24.51
CA ASP A 216 -15.84 3.52 24.19
C ASP A 216 -15.63 2.60 22.98
N ILE A 217 -14.97 3.08 21.92
CA ILE A 217 -14.62 2.23 20.76
C ILE A 217 -13.61 1.16 21.16
N CYS A 218 -12.62 1.50 22.01
CA CYS A 218 -11.65 0.52 22.51
C CYS A 218 -12.33 -0.60 23.33
N ALA A 219 -13.48 -0.33 23.97
CA ALA A 219 -14.17 -1.31 24.81
C ALA A 219 -14.72 -2.51 24.02
N ASP A 220 -14.92 -2.35 22.71
CA ASP A 220 -15.38 -3.40 21.79
C ASP A 220 -14.28 -4.41 21.41
N TYR A 221 -13.02 -4.11 21.71
CA TYR A 221 -11.87 -4.95 21.43
C TYR A 221 -11.44 -5.77 22.67
N PRO A 222 -10.67 -6.86 22.50
CA PRO A 222 -10.27 -7.69 23.64
C PRO A 222 -9.47 -6.90 24.68
N GLN A 223 -9.87 -7.06 25.94
CA GLN A 223 -9.24 -6.41 27.09
C GLN A 223 -8.37 -7.42 27.82
N ILE A 224 -7.05 -7.19 27.78
CA ILE A 224 -6.07 -8.01 28.47
C ILE A 224 -5.29 -7.15 29.45
N GLU A 225 -5.10 -7.68 30.66
CA GLU A 225 -4.33 -7.01 31.70
C GLU A 225 -2.83 -7.24 31.49
N ILE A 226 -2.06 -6.15 31.53
CA ILE A 226 -0.59 -6.18 31.63
C ILE A 226 -0.20 -5.32 32.82
N HIS A 227 0.51 -5.91 33.80
CA HIS A 227 0.94 -5.24 35.02
C HIS A 227 -0.22 -4.55 35.79
N GLY A 228 -1.37 -5.20 35.92
CA GLY A 228 -2.49 -4.69 36.72
C GLY A 228 -3.42 -3.69 36.02
N ALA A 229 -3.23 -3.42 34.72
CA ALA A 229 -4.11 -2.53 33.96
C ALA A 229 -4.38 -3.04 32.54
N THR A 230 -5.60 -2.81 32.05
CA THR A 230 -5.95 -2.97 30.64
C THR A 230 -5.72 -1.65 29.89
N LEU A 231 -5.70 -1.69 28.55
CA LEU A 231 -5.69 -0.45 27.78
C LEU A 231 -6.93 0.41 28.09
N LEU A 232 -8.11 -0.20 28.11
CA LEU A 232 -9.37 0.51 28.38
C LEU A 232 -9.37 1.23 29.73
N SER A 233 -8.87 0.59 30.80
CA SER A 233 -8.85 1.24 32.12
C SER A 233 -7.94 2.48 32.14
N ARG A 234 -6.85 2.46 31.37
CA ARG A 234 -5.94 3.60 31.23
C ARG A 234 -6.52 4.69 30.35
N LEU A 235 -7.21 4.34 29.25
CA LEU A 235 -7.93 5.30 28.42
C LEU A 235 -9.06 6.02 29.20
N ARG A 236 -9.83 5.27 30.00
CA ARG A 236 -10.89 5.84 30.87
C ARG A 236 -10.36 6.76 31.98
N LEU A 237 -9.06 6.66 32.31
CA LEU A 237 -8.44 7.56 33.27
C LEU A 237 -8.12 8.93 32.66
N LEU A 238 -7.90 9.03 31.35
CA LEU A 238 -7.38 10.25 30.71
C LEU A 238 -8.21 11.52 30.95
N PRO A 239 -9.56 11.50 30.89
CA PRO A 239 -10.36 12.70 31.16
C PRO A 239 -10.12 13.31 32.54
N SER A 240 -9.86 12.48 33.58
CA SER A 240 -9.63 12.98 34.94
C SER A 240 -8.21 13.51 35.15
N LEU A 241 -7.29 13.24 34.22
CA LEU A 241 -5.92 13.75 34.23
C LEU A 241 -5.77 15.08 33.48
N LEU A 242 -6.84 15.59 32.84
CA LEU A 242 -6.81 16.90 32.20
C LEU A 242 -6.57 18.00 33.24
N GLY A 243 -5.69 18.94 32.91
CA GLY A 243 -5.29 20.04 33.80
C GLY A 243 -4.25 19.68 34.87
N GLN A 244 -3.81 18.41 34.94
CA GLN A 244 -2.72 18.00 35.81
C GLN A 244 -1.34 18.29 35.18
N PRO A 245 -0.26 18.43 35.97
CA PRO A 245 1.08 18.68 35.43
C PRO A 245 1.58 17.53 34.53
N PRO A 246 2.23 17.83 33.38
CA PRO A 246 2.67 16.81 32.43
C PRO A 246 3.55 15.72 33.04
N GLU A 247 4.52 16.10 33.88
CA GLU A 247 5.41 15.15 34.55
C GLU A 247 4.63 14.16 35.44
N THR A 248 3.62 14.63 36.18
CA THR A 248 2.78 13.77 37.01
C THR A 248 1.97 12.81 36.15
N VAL A 249 1.34 13.30 35.09
CA VAL A 249 0.51 12.48 34.21
C VAL A 249 1.34 11.41 33.50
N LEU A 250 2.46 11.80 32.91
CA LEU A 250 3.32 10.88 32.16
C LEU A 250 3.99 9.83 33.06
N ASN A 251 4.27 10.17 34.33
CA ASN A 251 4.70 9.18 35.32
C ASN A 251 3.58 8.17 35.68
N VAL A 252 2.32 8.61 35.77
CA VAL A 252 1.17 7.72 36.03
C VAL A 252 0.87 6.83 34.83
N LEU A 253 0.92 7.39 33.62
CA LEU A 253 0.64 6.68 32.37
C LEU A 253 1.80 5.78 31.92
N GLY A 254 3.03 6.11 32.32
CA GLY A 254 4.23 5.48 31.82
C GLY A 254 4.51 5.85 30.37
N THR A 255 5.78 5.72 29.99
CA THR A 255 6.28 6.13 28.67
C THR A 255 7.16 5.07 28.01
N ASN A 256 7.09 3.82 28.46
CA ASN A 256 7.85 2.72 27.83
C ASN A 256 7.19 2.30 26.50
N PRO A 257 7.91 1.55 25.63
CA PRO A 257 7.39 1.01 24.35
C PRO A 257 6.41 -0.16 24.53
N LEU A 258 5.48 0.01 25.47
CA LEU A 258 4.33 -0.85 25.72
C LEU A 258 3.09 -0.08 25.31
N ALA A 259 2.24 -0.66 24.48
CA ALA A 259 1.09 0.04 23.90
C ALA A 259 0.12 0.59 24.96
N SER A 260 -0.04 -0.08 26.10
CA SER A 260 -0.84 0.41 27.23
C SER A 260 -0.26 1.62 27.97
N GLN A 261 1.00 1.98 27.72
CA GLN A 261 1.64 3.16 28.27
C GLN A 261 1.69 4.28 27.22
N ALA A 262 2.32 3.99 26.08
CA ALA A 262 2.58 4.99 25.06
C ALA A 262 1.31 5.55 24.38
N VAL A 263 0.30 4.73 24.10
CA VAL A 263 -0.93 5.22 23.46
C VAL A 263 -1.70 6.17 24.39
N PRO A 264 -2.02 5.81 25.65
CA PRO A 264 -2.63 6.77 26.57
C PRO A 264 -1.81 8.05 26.78
N ALA A 265 -0.47 7.94 26.88
CA ALA A 265 0.42 9.09 26.99
C ALA A 265 0.32 10.02 25.76
N ALA A 266 0.35 9.46 24.55
CA ALA A 266 0.25 10.22 23.31
C ALA A 266 -1.11 10.92 23.17
N LEU A 267 -2.20 10.23 23.50
CA LEU A 267 -3.55 10.80 23.46
C LEU A 267 -3.70 11.95 24.47
N TRP A 268 -3.20 11.78 25.70
CA TRP A 268 -3.21 12.86 26.67
C TRP A 268 -2.34 14.04 26.20
N CYS A 269 -1.13 13.79 25.69
CA CYS A 269 -0.28 14.83 25.12
C CYS A 269 -0.98 15.60 24.00
N ALA A 270 -1.71 14.94 23.10
CA ALA A 270 -2.43 15.62 22.02
C ALA A 270 -3.45 16.65 22.55
N THR A 271 -4.08 16.40 23.70
CA THR A 271 -5.03 17.34 24.34
C THR A 271 -4.37 18.62 24.86
N GLN A 272 -3.05 18.61 25.04
CA GLN A 272 -2.28 19.77 25.52
C GLN A 272 -1.76 20.66 24.36
N GLY A 273 -2.17 20.38 23.13
CA GLY A 273 -1.72 21.11 21.94
C GLY A 273 -0.23 20.91 21.66
N PRO A 274 0.45 21.87 20.99
CA PRO A 274 1.86 21.73 20.62
C PRO A 274 2.80 21.48 21.81
N GLN A 275 2.48 22.00 22.99
CA GLN A 275 3.26 21.79 24.21
C GLN A 275 3.17 20.34 24.71
N GLY A 276 2.10 19.62 24.38
CA GLY A 276 1.99 18.21 24.70
C GLY A 276 2.94 17.32 23.90
N VAL A 277 3.20 17.66 22.63
CA VAL A 277 4.23 16.99 21.82
C VAL A 277 5.60 17.18 22.47
N LEU A 278 5.94 18.41 22.89
CA LEU A 278 7.18 18.68 23.62
C LEU A 278 7.22 17.98 25.00
N SER A 279 6.07 17.86 25.68
CA SER A 279 5.98 17.11 26.94
C SER A 279 6.30 15.62 26.72
N ALA A 280 5.85 15.02 25.62
CA ALA A 280 6.20 13.65 25.25
C ALA A 280 7.71 13.50 25.02
N VAL A 281 8.33 14.43 24.29
CA VAL A 281 9.78 14.45 24.00
C VAL A 281 10.61 14.56 25.28
N ASN A 282 10.15 15.31 26.29
CA ASN A 282 10.85 15.47 27.57
C ASN A 282 10.57 14.34 28.58
N ALA A 283 9.64 13.43 28.29
CA ALA A 283 9.16 12.44 29.26
C ALA A 283 10.15 11.28 29.47
N GLY A 284 11.08 11.06 28.54
CA GLY A 284 11.91 9.86 28.48
C GLY A 284 11.11 8.60 28.11
N GLY A 285 11.82 7.50 27.85
CA GLY A 285 11.25 6.27 27.34
C GLY A 285 11.11 6.29 25.81
N ASP A 286 9.93 5.93 25.31
CA ASP A 286 9.55 5.82 23.89
C ASP A 286 9.16 7.20 23.34
N THR A 287 10.10 8.16 23.42
CA THR A 287 9.85 9.60 23.20
C THR A 287 9.42 9.92 21.77
N ASP A 288 10.00 9.25 20.78
CA ASP A 288 9.68 9.36 19.37
C ASP A 288 8.27 8.89 19.06
N THR A 289 7.92 7.65 19.44
CA THR A 289 6.63 7.04 19.15
C THR A 289 5.48 7.82 19.81
N ILE A 290 5.66 8.23 21.08
CA ILE A 290 4.64 9.00 21.82
C ILE A 290 4.45 10.38 21.18
N ALA A 291 5.55 11.07 20.86
CA ALA A 291 5.48 12.39 20.23
C ALA A 291 4.90 12.32 18.81
N ALA A 292 5.21 11.28 18.04
CA ALA A 292 4.67 11.05 16.71
C ALA A 292 3.16 10.83 16.75
N MET A 293 2.66 9.94 17.60
CA MET A 293 1.22 9.70 17.75
C MET A 293 0.47 10.95 18.26
N ALA A 294 1.04 11.69 19.21
CA ALA A 294 0.47 12.96 19.67
C ALA A 294 0.41 14.00 18.54
N GLY A 295 1.50 14.11 17.77
CA GLY A 295 1.62 14.98 16.60
C GLY A 295 0.61 14.64 15.50
N ALA A 296 0.33 13.35 15.28
CA ALA A 296 -0.70 12.92 14.33
C ALA A 296 -2.10 13.37 14.73
N CYS A 297 -2.50 13.16 15.99
CA CYS A 297 -3.82 13.60 16.48
C CYS A 297 -3.96 15.13 16.39
N LEU A 298 -2.93 15.85 16.85
CA LEU A 298 -2.93 17.31 16.83
C LEU A 298 -2.98 17.85 15.39
N GLY A 299 -2.17 17.29 14.50
CA GLY A 299 -2.12 17.67 13.09
C GLY A 299 -3.41 17.32 12.34
N ALA A 300 -4.02 16.16 12.61
CA ALA A 300 -5.33 15.79 12.07
C ALA A 300 -6.42 16.78 12.50
N SER A 301 -6.36 17.28 13.75
CA SER A 301 -7.32 18.23 14.31
C SER A 301 -7.12 19.66 13.81
N LEU A 302 -5.88 20.12 13.65
CA LEU A 302 -5.57 21.52 13.32
C LEU A 302 -5.30 21.78 11.83
N GLY A 303 -4.86 20.75 11.09
CA GLY A 303 -4.38 20.86 9.71
C GLY A 303 -2.92 21.31 9.59
N ALA A 304 -2.30 20.98 8.47
CA ALA A 304 -0.88 21.26 8.20
C ALA A 304 -0.54 22.76 8.25
N LYS A 305 -1.48 23.63 7.86
CA LYS A 305 -1.30 25.09 7.91
C LYS A 305 -1.08 25.65 9.32
N LYS A 306 -1.36 24.88 10.37
CA LYS A 306 -1.16 25.29 11.77
C LYS A 306 0.17 24.81 12.36
N ILE A 307 0.94 24.01 11.62
CA ILE A 307 2.27 23.57 12.05
C ILE A 307 3.22 24.78 11.98
N PRO A 308 3.95 25.11 13.06
CA PRO A 308 4.90 26.23 13.03
C PRO A 308 6.03 25.97 12.03
N ALA A 309 6.42 27.00 11.28
CA ALA A 309 7.39 26.88 10.19
C ALA A 309 8.74 26.28 10.63
N ASP A 310 9.19 26.60 11.84
CA ASP A 310 10.47 26.09 12.38
C ASP A 310 10.48 24.55 12.51
N PHE A 311 9.31 23.92 12.71
CA PHE A 311 9.21 22.47 12.78
C PHE A 311 9.10 21.79 11.41
N THR A 312 8.90 22.55 10.33
CA THR A 312 8.83 22.00 8.96
C THR A 312 10.19 21.82 8.29
N GLN A 313 11.28 22.15 8.99
CA GLN A 313 12.66 21.97 8.50
C GLN A 313 13.16 20.51 8.59
N VAL A 314 12.28 19.56 8.92
CA VAL A 314 12.57 18.13 8.92
C VAL A 314 12.80 17.65 7.48
N GLY A 315 13.90 16.93 7.25
CA GLY A 315 14.17 16.32 5.96
C GLY A 315 13.24 15.13 5.69
N GLY A 316 13.10 14.69 4.45
CA GLY A 316 12.27 13.52 4.12
C GLY A 316 10.76 13.74 4.24
N LEU A 317 10.27 14.98 4.40
CA LEU A 317 8.83 15.27 4.44
C LEU A 317 8.12 15.17 3.08
N ALA A 318 8.84 15.18 1.96
CA ALA A 318 8.23 15.08 0.63
C ALA A 318 7.37 13.79 0.47
N PRO A 319 7.93 12.57 0.67
CA PRO A 319 7.12 11.34 0.59
C PRO A 319 5.99 11.30 1.63
N VAL A 320 6.16 11.92 2.80
CA VAL A 320 5.13 12.04 3.84
C VAL A 320 3.93 12.86 3.31
N VAL A 321 4.20 14.00 2.66
CA VAL A 321 3.18 14.87 2.08
C VAL A 321 2.49 14.20 0.89
N ASP A 322 3.25 13.56 0.00
CA ASP A 322 2.72 12.88 -1.19
C ASP A 322 1.76 11.74 -0.78
N THR A 323 2.15 10.94 0.21
CA THR A 323 1.31 9.88 0.78
C THR A 323 0.02 10.44 1.35
N ALA A 324 0.11 11.52 2.13
CA ALA A 324 -1.06 12.17 2.73
C ALA A 324 -2.02 12.74 1.67
N ASP A 325 -1.49 13.29 0.58
CA ASP A 325 -2.28 13.79 -0.54
C ASP A 325 -3.02 12.68 -1.26
N GLN A 326 -2.36 11.55 -1.53
CA GLN A 326 -2.98 10.39 -2.16
C GLN A 326 -4.13 9.83 -1.33
N LEU A 327 -3.94 9.67 -0.01
CA LEU A 327 -5.00 9.24 0.90
C LEU A 327 -6.22 10.19 0.85
N ALA A 328 -5.97 11.50 0.85
CA ALA A 328 -7.04 12.51 0.80
C ALA A 328 -7.81 12.54 -0.53
N THR A 329 -7.28 11.92 -1.59
CA THR A 329 -7.94 11.83 -2.90
C THR A 329 -8.65 10.51 -3.14
N LEU A 330 -8.64 9.56 -2.20
CA LEU A 330 -9.38 8.32 -2.35
C LEU A 330 -10.89 8.62 -2.48
N VAL A 331 -11.54 7.96 -3.44
CA VAL A 331 -12.98 8.15 -3.70
C VAL A 331 -13.76 6.89 -3.33
N THR A 332 -14.93 7.07 -2.72
CA THR A 332 -15.81 5.98 -2.31
C THR A 332 -16.33 5.22 -3.54
N ILE A 333 -15.66 4.13 -3.91
CA ILE A 333 -16.23 3.18 -4.86
C ILE A 333 -17.36 2.46 -4.11
N HIS A 334 -18.61 2.72 -4.50
CA HIS A 334 -19.77 2.01 -3.96
C HIS A 334 -19.66 0.53 -4.32
N THR A 335 -19.18 -0.30 -3.40
CA THR A 335 -19.16 -1.75 -3.55
C THR A 335 -20.57 -2.30 -3.30
N SER A 336 -21.31 -2.52 -4.38
CA SER A 336 -22.41 -3.48 -4.40
C SER A 336 -21.84 -4.88 -4.13
N LYS A 337 -22.47 -5.66 -3.25
CA LYS A 337 -22.14 -7.08 -3.03
C LYS A 337 -22.22 -7.83 -4.36
N THR A 338 -21.11 -8.42 -4.81
CA THR A 338 -21.12 -9.33 -5.96
C THR A 338 -20.74 -10.74 -5.55
N GLU A 339 -21.68 -11.66 -5.79
CA GLU A 339 -21.48 -13.11 -5.86
C GLU A 339 -20.39 -13.47 -6.90
N PRO A 340 -19.77 -14.66 -6.78
CA PRO A 340 -18.76 -15.11 -7.74
C PRO A 340 -19.33 -15.14 -9.16
N LYS A 341 -18.79 -14.30 -10.05
CA LYS A 341 -19.24 -14.23 -11.45
C LYS A 341 -18.83 -15.50 -12.18
N LYS A 342 -19.84 -16.15 -12.78
CA LYS A 342 -19.70 -17.20 -13.81
C LYS A 342 -18.90 -16.66 -15.01
N LYS A 343 -18.21 -17.58 -15.71
CA LYS A 343 -17.53 -17.38 -17.01
C LYS A 343 -18.10 -16.20 -17.81
N THR A 344 -17.35 -15.12 -17.89
CA THR A 344 -17.79 -13.80 -18.35
C THR A 344 -17.71 -13.68 -19.88
N GLU A 345 -18.80 -13.18 -20.46
CA GLU A 345 -18.80 -12.60 -21.81
C GLU A 345 -17.89 -11.36 -21.82
N PRO A 346 -17.28 -11.01 -22.97
CA PRO A 346 -16.38 -9.86 -23.06
C PRO A 346 -17.10 -8.55 -22.78
N THR A 347 -16.43 -7.71 -22.01
CA THR A 347 -16.96 -6.47 -21.42
C THR A 347 -16.65 -5.27 -22.32
N GLU A 348 -17.32 -4.14 -22.13
CA GLU A 348 -17.02 -2.93 -22.92
C GLU A 348 -15.73 -2.25 -22.45
N ALA A 349 -15.44 -2.25 -21.14
CA ALA A 349 -14.21 -1.71 -20.58
C ALA A 349 -13.02 -2.67 -20.77
N VAL A 350 -11.84 -2.12 -21.04
CA VAL A 350 -10.62 -2.90 -21.25
C VAL A 350 -9.53 -2.43 -20.30
N HIS A 351 -8.75 -3.34 -19.76
CA HIS A 351 -7.53 -3.03 -19.04
C HIS A 351 -6.34 -3.68 -19.72
N VAL A 352 -5.30 -2.87 -19.96
CA VAL A 352 -4.04 -3.35 -20.54
C VAL A 352 -2.94 -3.26 -19.49
N SER A 353 -2.29 -4.39 -19.27
CA SER A 353 -1.07 -4.47 -18.47
C SER A 353 0.12 -4.76 -19.36
N PHE A 354 1.03 -3.78 -19.46
CA PHE A 354 2.20 -3.80 -20.32
C PHE A 354 3.45 -4.14 -19.52
N LEU A 355 3.98 -5.35 -19.72
CA LEU A 355 5.25 -5.79 -19.15
C LEU A 355 6.39 -5.48 -20.12
N ILE A 356 7.26 -4.56 -19.72
CA ILE A 356 8.34 -4.01 -20.54
C ILE A 356 9.68 -4.50 -19.98
N ASP A 357 10.40 -5.27 -20.76
CA ASP A 357 11.76 -5.68 -20.44
C ASP A 357 12.67 -4.45 -20.33
N ARG A 358 13.44 -4.35 -19.26
CA ARG A 358 14.48 -3.33 -19.04
C ARG A 358 15.83 -3.99 -18.71
N SER A 359 16.01 -5.24 -19.12
CA SER A 359 17.27 -5.96 -18.96
C SER A 359 18.37 -5.33 -19.82
N GLY A 360 19.63 -5.66 -19.54
CA GLY A 360 20.79 -5.06 -20.20
C GLY A 360 20.83 -5.27 -21.72
N SER A 361 20.18 -6.32 -22.27
CA SER A 361 20.08 -6.55 -23.72
C SER A 361 19.34 -5.42 -24.44
N MET A 362 18.36 -4.80 -23.77
CA MET A 362 17.55 -3.71 -24.32
C MET A 362 18.32 -2.38 -24.52
N ALA A 363 19.58 -2.28 -24.10
CA ALA A 363 20.36 -1.04 -24.12
C ALA A 363 20.48 -0.39 -25.52
N GLY A 364 20.47 -1.19 -26.58
CA GLY A 364 20.52 -0.70 -27.97
C GLY A 364 19.19 -0.13 -28.50
N MET A 365 18.09 -0.29 -27.77
CA MET A 365 16.72 0.00 -28.26
C MET A 365 15.99 1.07 -27.46
N VAL A 366 16.66 1.77 -26.52
CA VAL A 366 16.03 2.75 -25.62
C VAL A 366 15.13 3.74 -26.36
N GLY A 367 15.64 4.38 -27.42
CA GLY A 367 14.87 5.36 -28.19
C GLY A 367 13.66 4.77 -28.88
N ASP A 368 13.76 3.52 -29.35
CA ASP A 368 12.68 2.84 -30.07
C ASP A 368 11.59 2.31 -29.12
N VAL A 369 11.98 1.81 -27.95
CA VAL A 369 11.03 1.40 -26.88
C VAL A 369 10.27 2.61 -26.38
N VAL A 370 10.97 3.69 -26.02
CA VAL A 370 10.36 4.93 -25.53
C VAL A 370 9.45 5.54 -26.60
N GLY A 371 9.93 5.66 -27.83
CA GLY A 371 9.15 6.21 -28.94
C GLY A 371 7.91 5.36 -29.25
N GLY A 372 8.08 4.04 -29.34
CA GLY A 372 6.99 3.10 -29.64
C GLY A 372 5.92 3.04 -28.55
N TYR A 373 6.33 3.04 -27.27
CA TYR A 373 5.41 3.15 -26.14
C TYR A 373 4.60 4.45 -26.21
N ASN A 374 5.26 5.59 -26.43
CA ASN A 374 4.59 6.89 -26.46
C ASN A 374 3.65 7.03 -27.67
N GLU A 375 4.01 6.48 -28.82
CA GLU A 375 3.15 6.45 -30.00
C GLU A 375 1.91 5.58 -29.76
N PHE A 376 2.09 4.39 -29.16
CA PHE A 376 0.99 3.53 -28.72
C PHE A 376 0.06 4.27 -27.76
N VAL A 377 0.58 4.87 -26.69
CA VAL A 377 -0.24 5.60 -25.71
C VAL A 377 -1.03 6.72 -26.39
N LYS A 378 -0.39 7.54 -27.23
CA LYS A 378 -1.06 8.64 -27.97
C LYS A 378 -2.18 8.16 -28.87
N GLU A 379 -1.98 7.05 -29.58
CA GLU A 379 -3.03 6.47 -30.42
C GLU A 379 -4.19 5.97 -29.55
N GLN A 380 -3.88 5.27 -28.45
CA GLN A 380 -4.91 4.75 -27.56
C GLN A 380 -5.68 5.83 -26.78
N GLN A 381 -5.09 7.01 -26.54
CA GLN A 381 -5.75 8.16 -25.92
C GLN A 381 -6.93 8.70 -26.76
N VAL A 382 -6.84 8.60 -28.09
CA VAL A 382 -7.90 9.08 -29.00
C VAL A 382 -8.84 7.97 -29.48
N THR A 383 -8.50 6.70 -29.20
CA THR A 383 -9.33 5.55 -29.50
C THR A 383 -10.54 5.48 -28.56
N LYS A 384 -11.73 5.24 -29.13
CA LYS A 384 -12.99 5.14 -28.39
C LYS A 384 -13.04 3.91 -27.47
N GLY A 385 -13.79 4.03 -26.39
CA GLY A 385 -14.04 2.96 -25.40
C GLY A 385 -13.19 3.13 -24.14
N THR A 386 -13.72 2.70 -23.00
CA THR A 386 -13.04 2.83 -21.70
C THR A 386 -11.80 1.94 -21.67
N CYS A 387 -10.64 2.52 -21.35
CA CYS A 387 -9.39 1.77 -21.24
C CYS A 387 -8.56 2.28 -20.07
N THR A 388 -8.21 1.40 -19.15
CA THR A 388 -7.20 1.67 -18.13
C THR A 388 -5.90 0.95 -18.48
N PHE A 389 -4.78 1.47 -17.99
CA PHE A 389 -3.46 1.07 -18.40
C PHE A 389 -2.51 0.94 -17.20
N THR A 390 -1.76 -0.16 -17.17
CA THR A 390 -0.68 -0.42 -16.24
C THR A 390 0.59 -0.69 -17.02
N ALA A 391 1.71 -0.07 -16.65
CA ALA A 391 3.02 -0.35 -17.21
C ALA A 391 3.98 -0.81 -16.11
N VAL A 392 4.62 -1.95 -16.32
CA VAL A 392 5.60 -2.53 -15.43
C VAL A 392 6.90 -2.73 -16.17
N GLN A 393 7.99 -2.23 -15.61
CA GLN A 393 9.34 -2.50 -16.08
C GLN A 393 10.01 -3.56 -15.20
N PHE A 394 10.87 -4.40 -15.77
CA PHE A 394 11.59 -5.41 -15.00
C PHE A 394 13.05 -5.59 -15.43
N ASP A 395 13.91 -5.82 -14.43
CA ASP A 395 15.30 -6.27 -14.55
C ASP A 395 15.76 -6.88 -13.22
N THR A 396 16.95 -7.48 -13.13
CA THR A 396 17.42 -8.06 -11.85
C THR A 396 17.60 -7.06 -10.71
N GLY A 397 17.82 -5.78 -10.99
CA GLY A 397 17.95 -4.74 -9.97
C GLY A 397 16.60 -4.26 -9.44
N GLU A 398 15.56 -4.25 -10.28
CA GLU A 398 14.16 -4.05 -9.88
C GLU A 398 13.27 -5.06 -10.64
N PRO A 399 13.08 -6.29 -10.10
CA PRO A 399 12.37 -7.38 -10.81
C PRO A 399 10.90 -7.11 -11.13
N PHE A 400 10.29 -6.09 -10.50
CA PHE A 400 8.92 -5.68 -10.75
C PHE A 400 8.71 -4.22 -10.36
N LYS A 401 8.91 -3.29 -11.29
CA LYS A 401 8.70 -1.85 -11.08
C LYS A 401 7.44 -1.39 -11.79
N VAL A 402 6.38 -1.13 -11.03
CA VAL A 402 5.19 -0.47 -11.56
C VAL A 402 5.52 0.99 -11.84
N THR A 403 5.32 1.43 -13.09
CA THR A 403 5.60 2.79 -13.56
C THR A 403 4.31 3.57 -13.86
N VAL A 404 3.24 2.85 -14.18
CA VAL A 404 1.87 3.36 -14.29
C VAL A 404 0.96 2.29 -13.70
N ASP A 405 0.02 2.65 -12.83
CA ASP A 405 -0.86 1.70 -12.14
C ASP A 405 -2.34 2.04 -12.37
N ALA A 406 -3.01 1.27 -13.22
CA ALA A 406 -4.45 1.35 -13.48
C ALA A 406 -4.98 2.75 -13.83
N VAL A 407 -4.17 3.56 -14.51
CA VAL A 407 -4.52 4.93 -14.90
C VAL A 407 -5.41 4.90 -16.14
N ASP A 408 -6.36 5.83 -16.28
CA ASP A 408 -7.08 6.03 -17.54
C ASP A 408 -6.07 6.27 -18.66
N ILE A 409 -6.15 5.55 -19.78
CA ILE A 409 -5.16 5.68 -20.86
C ILE A 409 -5.07 7.11 -21.41
N GLY A 410 -6.15 7.89 -21.26
CA GLY A 410 -6.24 9.33 -21.52
C GLY A 410 -5.28 10.21 -20.72
N GLU A 411 -4.90 9.75 -19.52
CA GLU A 411 -4.09 10.51 -18.55
C GLU A 411 -2.67 9.95 -18.38
N VAL A 412 -2.33 8.87 -19.10
CA VAL A 412 -1.01 8.22 -19.00
C VAL A 412 0.09 9.18 -19.48
N PRO A 413 1.12 9.45 -18.65
CA PRO A 413 2.23 10.29 -19.04
C PRO A 413 3.13 9.62 -20.09
N GLU A 414 3.85 10.43 -20.86
CA GLU A 414 4.90 9.92 -21.74
C GLU A 414 6.03 9.29 -20.92
N LEU A 415 6.55 8.16 -21.42
CA LEU A 415 7.78 7.55 -20.94
C LEU A 415 8.97 8.38 -21.43
N THR A 416 9.94 8.68 -20.57
CA THR A 416 11.19 9.34 -20.96
C THR A 416 12.38 8.39 -20.94
N ALA A 417 13.49 8.79 -21.57
CA ALA A 417 14.74 8.04 -21.51
C ALA A 417 15.31 7.94 -20.09
N ASN A 418 14.94 8.83 -19.17
CA ASN A 418 15.34 8.74 -17.76
C ASN A 418 14.50 7.70 -17.00
N ASP A 419 13.26 7.45 -17.45
CA ASP A 419 12.36 6.48 -16.83
C ASP A 419 12.66 5.04 -17.30
N TYR A 420 13.35 4.89 -18.43
CA TYR A 420 13.69 3.61 -19.03
C TYR A 420 15.21 3.46 -19.23
N GLN A 421 15.86 2.83 -18.25
CA GLN A 421 17.32 2.62 -18.21
C GLN A 421 17.66 1.12 -18.17
N PRO A 422 17.92 0.49 -19.34
CA PRO A 422 18.31 -0.91 -19.44
C PRO A 422 19.52 -1.30 -18.56
N ARG A 423 19.39 -2.40 -17.80
CA ARG A 423 20.44 -2.90 -16.91
C ARG A 423 20.18 -4.35 -16.46
N GLY A 424 21.19 -5.01 -15.90
CA GLY A 424 20.99 -6.31 -15.23
C GLY A 424 20.57 -7.45 -16.17
N GLY A 425 20.05 -8.53 -15.57
CA GLY A 425 19.52 -9.71 -16.27
C GLY A 425 18.01 -9.66 -16.48
N THR A 426 17.45 -10.77 -16.98
CA THR A 426 16.07 -10.87 -17.47
C THR A 426 15.26 -11.87 -16.62
N PRO A 427 14.68 -11.46 -15.48
CA PRO A 427 13.81 -12.31 -14.65
C PRO A 427 12.37 -12.32 -15.17
N LEU A 428 12.19 -12.76 -16.43
CA LEU A 428 10.92 -12.72 -17.16
C LEU A 428 9.82 -13.55 -16.49
N LEU A 429 10.09 -14.77 -16.04
CA LEU A 429 9.08 -15.62 -15.39
C LEU A 429 8.58 -14.99 -14.09
N ASP A 430 9.50 -14.46 -13.29
CA ASP A 430 9.16 -13.82 -12.02
C ASP A 430 8.34 -12.56 -12.24
N ALA A 431 8.73 -11.73 -13.20
CA ALA A 431 8.01 -10.51 -13.56
C ALA A 431 6.62 -10.81 -14.13
N PHE A 432 6.52 -11.79 -15.03
CA PHE A 432 5.26 -12.16 -15.69
C PHE A 432 4.28 -12.84 -14.72
N GLY A 433 4.75 -13.79 -13.92
CA GLY A 433 3.93 -14.41 -12.87
C GLY A 433 3.43 -13.39 -11.85
N THR A 434 4.29 -12.47 -11.42
CA THR A 434 3.93 -11.38 -10.50
C THR A 434 2.92 -10.41 -11.13
N LEU A 435 3.02 -10.13 -12.44
CA LEU A 435 2.04 -9.30 -13.14
C LEU A 435 0.65 -9.96 -13.15
N ILE A 436 0.57 -11.26 -13.47
CA ILE A 436 -0.71 -11.97 -13.50
C ILE A 436 -1.34 -12.00 -12.10
N GLU A 437 -0.55 -12.22 -11.05
CA GLU A 437 -1.04 -12.13 -9.67
C GLU A 437 -1.53 -10.72 -9.33
N SER A 438 -0.80 -9.68 -9.75
CA SER A 438 -1.17 -8.28 -9.51
C SER A 438 -2.52 -7.95 -10.16
N VAL A 439 -2.67 -8.30 -11.44
CA VAL A 439 -3.91 -8.07 -12.20
C VAL A 439 -5.06 -8.92 -11.66
N THR A 440 -4.80 -10.16 -11.24
CA THR A 440 -5.85 -11.04 -10.66
C THR A 440 -6.43 -10.39 -9.41
N LYS A 441 -5.56 -9.90 -8.54
CA LYS A 441 -5.99 -9.22 -7.31
C LYS A 441 -6.67 -7.88 -7.58
N ARG A 442 -6.35 -7.20 -8.69
CA ARG A 442 -7.05 -5.98 -9.11
C ARG A 442 -8.44 -6.31 -9.61
N GLU A 443 -8.58 -7.33 -10.46
CA GLU A 443 -9.86 -7.80 -11.01
C GLU A 443 -10.86 -8.18 -9.90
N GLU A 444 -10.39 -8.85 -8.84
CA GLU A 444 -11.19 -9.18 -7.65
C GLU A 444 -11.81 -7.94 -6.96
N GLY A 445 -11.20 -6.76 -7.12
CA GLY A 445 -11.64 -5.50 -6.51
C GLY A 445 -12.50 -4.61 -7.40
N LEU A 446 -12.75 -4.98 -8.66
CA LEU A 446 -13.52 -4.14 -9.59
C LEU A 446 -15.03 -4.28 -9.40
N ALA A 447 -15.74 -3.15 -9.39
CA ALA A 447 -17.21 -3.13 -9.35
C ALA A 447 -17.82 -3.68 -10.66
N GLU A 448 -17.19 -3.34 -11.78
CA GLU A 448 -17.58 -3.81 -13.11
C GLU A 448 -16.46 -4.70 -13.67
N ALA A 449 -16.85 -5.77 -14.36
CA ALA A 449 -15.86 -6.60 -15.03
C ALA A 449 -15.30 -5.81 -16.21
N GLU A 450 -14.02 -6.02 -16.49
CA GLU A 450 -13.33 -5.46 -17.65
C GLU A 450 -12.51 -6.57 -18.33
N ASP A 451 -12.23 -6.42 -19.62
CA ASP A 451 -11.42 -7.38 -20.35
C ASP A 451 -9.95 -7.15 -20.04
N GLN A 452 -9.27 -8.20 -19.57
CA GLN A 452 -7.85 -8.16 -19.23
C GLN A 452 -7.00 -8.52 -20.45
N ILE A 453 -6.09 -7.62 -20.84
CA ILE A 453 -5.08 -7.84 -21.87
C ILE A 453 -3.71 -7.68 -21.24
N ILE A 454 -2.96 -8.78 -21.18
CA ILE A 454 -1.57 -8.79 -20.72
C ILE A 454 -0.67 -8.83 -21.93
N VAL A 455 0.23 -7.86 -22.06
CA VAL A 455 1.23 -7.81 -23.13
C VAL A 455 2.64 -7.89 -22.55
N VAL A 456 3.46 -8.75 -23.12
CA VAL A 456 4.87 -8.92 -22.77
C VAL A 456 5.72 -8.47 -23.95
N PHE A 457 6.67 -7.57 -23.69
CA PHE A 457 7.61 -7.06 -24.68
C PHE A 457 9.04 -7.23 -24.19
N THR A 458 9.83 -8.03 -24.91
CA THR A 458 11.18 -8.43 -24.49
C THR A 458 12.07 -8.77 -25.68
N ASP A 459 13.38 -8.55 -25.54
CA ASP A 459 14.41 -9.06 -26.43
C ASP A 459 15.28 -10.16 -25.79
N GLY A 460 15.15 -10.32 -24.47
CA GLY A 460 16.02 -11.12 -23.64
C GLY A 460 15.47 -12.51 -23.37
N HIS A 461 16.38 -13.48 -23.29
CA HIS A 461 16.04 -14.80 -22.76
C HIS A 461 16.02 -14.78 -21.24
N GLU A 462 15.04 -15.45 -20.66
CA GLU A 462 14.97 -15.75 -19.22
C GLU A 462 16.32 -16.27 -18.70
N ASN A 463 16.88 -15.59 -17.70
CA ASN A 463 18.18 -15.96 -17.12
C ASN A 463 18.33 -15.66 -15.61
N ALA A 464 17.28 -15.18 -14.94
CA ALA A 464 17.40 -14.66 -13.57
C ALA A 464 16.19 -14.90 -12.64
N SER A 465 15.13 -15.54 -13.10
CA SER A 465 13.95 -15.87 -12.29
C SER A 465 14.25 -16.97 -11.27
N SER A 466 13.62 -16.87 -10.10
CA SER A 466 13.80 -17.76 -8.95
C SER A 466 12.50 -18.23 -8.31
N ARG A 467 11.38 -17.54 -8.55
CA ARG A 467 10.07 -17.80 -7.93
C ARG A 467 9.16 -18.61 -8.86
N TRP A 468 9.12 -18.25 -10.13
CA TRP A 468 8.24 -18.83 -11.13
C TRP A 468 8.99 -19.78 -12.05
N THR A 469 8.35 -20.89 -12.38
CA THR A 469 8.84 -21.86 -13.37
C THR A 469 7.97 -21.80 -14.62
N ASN A 470 8.52 -22.20 -15.77
CA ASN A 470 7.76 -22.32 -17.02
C ASN A 470 6.44 -23.09 -16.83
N GLN A 471 6.48 -24.23 -16.15
CA GLN A 471 5.29 -25.06 -15.94
C GLN A 471 4.24 -24.38 -15.05
N ALA A 472 4.67 -23.69 -13.98
CA ALA A 472 3.75 -22.97 -13.11
C ALA A 472 3.09 -21.79 -13.85
N LEU A 473 3.88 -21.07 -14.65
CA LEU A 473 3.40 -19.95 -15.45
C LEU A 473 2.46 -20.40 -16.57
N PHE A 474 2.78 -21.50 -17.26
CA PHE A 474 1.90 -22.14 -18.24
C PHE A 474 0.53 -22.47 -17.63
N ASN A 475 0.52 -23.09 -16.46
CA ASN A 475 -0.71 -23.47 -15.78
C ASN A 475 -1.54 -22.24 -15.40
N LEU A 476 -0.87 -21.18 -14.92
CA LEU A 476 -1.51 -19.92 -14.55
C LEU A 476 -2.09 -19.19 -15.78
N VAL A 477 -1.34 -19.08 -16.87
CA VAL A 477 -1.82 -18.49 -18.13
C VAL A 477 -3.01 -19.28 -18.65
N ALA A 478 -2.95 -20.62 -18.67
CA ALA A 478 -4.06 -21.47 -19.11
C ALA A 478 -5.31 -21.34 -18.21
N GLU A 479 -5.13 -21.10 -16.91
CA GLU A 479 -6.22 -20.78 -15.99
C GLU A 479 -6.87 -19.43 -16.34
N LYS A 480 -6.05 -18.38 -16.53
CA LYS A 480 -6.55 -17.03 -16.80
C LYS A 480 -7.13 -16.87 -18.19
N GLU A 481 -6.60 -17.56 -19.21
CA GLU A 481 -7.25 -17.65 -20.52
C GLU A 481 -8.67 -18.25 -20.41
N LYS A 482 -8.85 -19.28 -19.58
CA LYS A 482 -10.19 -19.87 -19.34
C LYS A 482 -11.11 -18.90 -18.59
N ALA A 483 -10.55 -17.96 -17.82
CA ALA A 483 -11.26 -16.85 -17.20
C ALA A 483 -11.54 -15.69 -18.18
N GLY A 484 -11.07 -15.78 -19.44
CA GLY A 484 -11.36 -14.81 -20.49
C GLY A 484 -10.30 -13.72 -20.64
N TRP A 485 -9.11 -13.90 -20.04
CA TRP A 485 -7.98 -13.01 -20.25
C TRP A 485 -7.32 -13.25 -21.60
N THR A 486 -6.70 -12.20 -22.14
CA THR A 486 -5.90 -12.26 -23.37
C THR A 486 -4.44 -12.05 -23.04
N PHE A 487 -3.58 -12.92 -23.55
CA PHE A 487 -2.14 -12.79 -23.43
C PHE A 487 -1.54 -12.54 -24.80
N VAL A 488 -0.68 -11.53 -24.91
CA VAL A 488 0.04 -11.14 -26.12
C VAL A 488 1.54 -11.16 -25.82
N PHE A 489 2.33 -11.77 -26.71
CA PHE A 489 3.78 -11.86 -26.55
C PHE A 489 4.49 -11.26 -27.77
N MET A 490 5.34 -10.27 -27.54
CA MET A 490 6.16 -9.60 -28.54
C MET A 490 7.63 -9.83 -28.22
N GLY A 491 8.30 -10.66 -29.02
CA GLY A 491 9.71 -11.00 -28.83
C GLY A 491 10.60 -10.57 -29.99
N ALA A 492 11.81 -10.09 -29.69
CA ALA A 492 12.75 -9.55 -30.69
C ALA A 492 13.50 -10.62 -31.52
N ASN A 493 13.10 -11.90 -31.43
CA ASN A 493 13.84 -13.06 -31.94
C ASN A 493 12.95 -14.04 -32.72
N GLN A 494 13.56 -14.95 -33.50
CA GLN A 494 12.83 -15.99 -34.26
C GLN A 494 12.16 -17.05 -33.37
N ASP A 495 12.54 -17.13 -32.10
CA ASP A 495 12.09 -18.14 -31.15
C ASP A 495 10.97 -17.66 -30.22
N SER A 496 10.38 -16.47 -30.46
CA SER A 496 9.29 -15.95 -29.62
C SER A 496 8.12 -16.91 -29.54
N TYR A 497 7.81 -17.63 -30.63
CA TYR A 497 6.80 -18.69 -30.65
C TYR A 497 7.13 -19.88 -29.74
N ALA A 498 8.40 -20.27 -29.67
CA ALA A 498 8.83 -21.36 -28.79
C ALA A 498 8.76 -20.89 -27.32
N THR A 499 9.24 -19.68 -27.04
CA THR A 499 9.22 -19.06 -25.71
C THR A 499 7.78 -18.84 -25.20
N ALA A 500 6.95 -18.17 -25.99
CA ALA A 500 5.53 -17.94 -25.67
C ALA A 500 4.75 -19.25 -25.50
N GLY A 501 5.08 -20.27 -26.31
CA GLY A 501 4.53 -21.62 -26.18
C GLY A 501 4.86 -22.29 -24.85
N GLN A 502 6.03 -22.04 -24.26
CA GLN A 502 6.36 -22.52 -22.90
C GLN A 502 5.50 -21.89 -21.81
N PHE A 503 4.92 -20.72 -22.08
CA PHE A 503 3.98 -20.03 -21.18
C PHE A 503 2.52 -20.33 -21.51
N GLY A 504 2.25 -21.10 -22.56
CA GLY A 504 0.90 -21.44 -23.00
C GLY A 504 0.20 -20.31 -23.78
N ILE A 505 0.94 -19.30 -24.23
CA ILE A 505 0.40 -18.23 -25.07
C ILE A 505 0.21 -18.74 -26.50
N ARG A 506 -0.93 -18.38 -27.09
CA ARG A 506 -1.31 -18.77 -28.45
C ARG A 506 -0.34 -18.22 -29.49
N GLN A 507 -0.11 -19.00 -30.55
CA GLN A 507 0.69 -18.55 -31.70
C GLN A 507 0.06 -17.33 -32.35
N GLU A 508 -1.27 -17.30 -32.44
CA GLU A 508 -2.04 -16.20 -33.01
C GLU A 508 -1.85 -14.88 -32.23
N ASN A 509 -1.54 -14.95 -30.92
CA ASN A 509 -1.27 -13.78 -30.08
C ASN A 509 0.24 -13.53 -29.85
N THR A 510 1.11 -14.27 -30.55
CA THR A 510 2.55 -14.12 -30.47
C THR A 510 3.06 -13.45 -31.74
N GLN A 511 3.99 -12.51 -31.62
CA GLN A 511 4.58 -11.80 -32.74
C GLN A 511 6.10 -11.77 -32.59
N ASN A 512 6.81 -12.19 -33.64
CA ASN A 512 8.23 -11.87 -33.80
C ASN A 512 8.39 -10.44 -34.31
N PHE A 513 9.43 -9.75 -33.85
CA PHE A 513 9.90 -8.52 -34.46
C PHE A 513 11.43 -8.53 -34.55
N ARG A 514 12.04 -7.71 -35.42
CA ARG A 514 13.49 -7.54 -35.39
C ARG A 514 13.87 -6.62 -34.24
N GLY A 515 14.91 -6.96 -33.48
CA GLY A 515 15.55 -6.09 -32.48
C GLY A 515 16.30 -4.89 -33.08
N ASP A 516 15.71 -4.23 -34.07
CA ASP A 516 16.12 -2.93 -34.59
C ASP A 516 14.96 -1.93 -34.41
N GLY A 517 15.22 -0.65 -34.67
CA GLY A 517 14.21 0.38 -34.44
C GLY A 517 12.99 0.28 -35.35
N GLN A 518 13.14 -0.21 -36.57
CA GLN A 518 12.01 -0.39 -37.49
C GLN A 518 11.14 -1.58 -37.08
N GLY A 519 11.75 -2.68 -36.65
CA GLY A 519 11.04 -3.86 -36.14
C GLY A 519 10.29 -3.54 -34.86
N THR A 520 10.93 -2.83 -33.92
CA THR A 520 10.30 -2.37 -32.68
C THR A 520 9.08 -1.48 -32.94
N ARG A 521 9.21 -0.48 -33.83
CA ARG A 521 8.08 0.36 -34.23
C ARG A 521 6.97 -0.44 -34.91
N SER A 522 7.33 -1.39 -35.77
CA SER A 522 6.35 -2.24 -36.45
C SER A 522 5.59 -3.13 -35.47
N ALA A 523 6.26 -3.64 -34.44
CA ALA A 523 5.65 -4.44 -33.37
C ALA A 523 4.66 -3.60 -32.57
N MET A 524 5.09 -2.45 -32.05
CA MET A 524 4.23 -1.54 -31.29
C MET A 524 3.02 -1.08 -32.10
N LYS A 525 3.20 -0.82 -33.41
CA LYS A 525 2.10 -0.47 -34.32
C LYS A 525 1.13 -1.64 -34.56
N SER A 526 1.65 -2.85 -34.76
CA SER A 526 0.83 -4.07 -34.88
C SER A 526 -0.03 -4.27 -33.64
N PHE A 527 0.58 -4.11 -32.46
CA PHE A 527 -0.09 -4.22 -31.18
C PHE A 527 -1.14 -3.11 -30.99
N SER A 528 -0.79 -1.85 -31.26
CA SER A 528 -1.70 -0.70 -31.16
C SER A 528 -2.94 -0.87 -32.03
N ARG A 529 -2.77 -1.34 -33.28
CA ARG A 529 -3.89 -1.65 -34.16
C ARG A 529 -4.77 -2.76 -33.59
N GLY A 530 -4.18 -3.89 -33.19
CA GLY A 530 -4.91 -5.00 -32.57
C GLY A 530 -5.71 -4.53 -31.35
N MET A 531 -5.11 -3.67 -30.53
CA MET A 531 -5.76 -3.07 -29.36
C MET A 531 -6.92 -2.16 -29.75
N SER A 532 -6.74 -1.27 -30.72
CA SER A 532 -7.79 -0.38 -31.22
C SER A 532 -8.97 -1.15 -31.82
N GLU A 533 -8.68 -2.18 -32.63
CA GLU A 533 -9.69 -3.08 -33.21
C GLU A 533 -10.41 -3.86 -32.10
N TYR A 534 -9.68 -4.38 -31.10
CA TYR A 534 -10.27 -5.06 -29.95
C TYR A 534 -11.21 -4.14 -29.16
N ARG A 535 -10.75 -2.95 -28.77
CA ARG A 535 -11.53 -1.98 -27.95
C ARG A 535 -12.82 -1.56 -28.62
N THR A 536 -12.78 -1.40 -29.94
CA THR A 536 -13.94 -0.93 -30.73
C THR A 536 -14.83 -2.07 -31.23
N SER A 537 -14.46 -3.33 -30.98
CA SER A 537 -15.24 -4.50 -31.38
C SER A 537 -16.45 -4.74 -30.48
N MET A 538 -17.52 -5.25 -31.09
CA MET A 538 -18.67 -5.78 -30.37
C MET A 538 -18.26 -7.00 -29.51
N PRO A 539 -18.99 -7.32 -28.43
CA PRO A 539 -18.66 -8.46 -27.56
C PRO A 539 -18.41 -9.78 -28.30
N GLU A 540 -19.24 -10.15 -29.28
CA GLU A 540 -19.07 -11.39 -30.05
C GLU A 540 -17.72 -11.46 -30.78
N GLU A 541 -17.27 -10.34 -31.35
CA GLU A 541 -15.99 -10.25 -32.04
C GLU A 541 -14.82 -10.24 -31.05
N LYS A 542 -14.97 -9.65 -29.86
CA LYS A 542 -13.97 -9.74 -28.79
C LYS A 542 -13.70 -11.20 -28.40
N ILE A 543 -14.71 -12.09 -28.36
CA ILE A 543 -14.50 -13.52 -28.07
C ILE A 543 -13.53 -14.16 -29.08
N ARG A 544 -13.66 -13.81 -30.36
CA ARG A 544 -12.77 -14.28 -31.42
C ARG A 544 -11.37 -13.70 -31.23
N ARG A 545 -11.29 -12.39 -31.00
CA ARG A 545 -10.04 -11.63 -30.82
C ARG A 545 -9.24 -12.07 -29.60
N LYS A 546 -9.86 -12.58 -28.54
CA LYS A 546 -9.13 -13.19 -27.40
C LYS A 546 -8.25 -14.36 -27.84
N LYS A 547 -8.68 -15.11 -28.87
CA LYS A 547 -7.93 -16.26 -29.43
C LYS A 547 -6.96 -15.85 -30.55
N ASP A 548 -7.26 -14.76 -31.25
CA ASP A 548 -6.47 -14.21 -32.35
C ASP A 548 -6.51 -12.69 -32.30
N PHE A 549 -5.66 -12.14 -31.44
CA PHE A 549 -5.60 -10.70 -31.12
C PHE A 549 -5.27 -9.88 -32.36
N TYR A 550 -4.36 -10.40 -33.18
CA TYR A 550 -3.86 -9.75 -34.38
C TYR A 550 -4.78 -9.91 -35.59
N ASP A 551 -5.78 -10.78 -35.52
CA ASP A 551 -6.71 -11.11 -36.62
C ASP A 551 -5.97 -11.48 -37.91
N GLY A 552 -4.98 -12.35 -37.76
CA GLY A 552 -4.10 -12.79 -38.84
C GLY A 552 -3.18 -11.71 -39.43
N ARG A 553 -3.14 -10.49 -38.87
CA ARG A 553 -2.27 -9.40 -39.34
C ARG A 553 -1.17 -9.10 -38.33
N LYS A 554 0.06 -9.52 -38.66
CA LYS A 554 1.26 -9.29 -37.84
C LYS A 554 2.30 -8.55 -38.68
N GLU A 555 2.16 -7.25 -38.83
CA GLU A 555 3.00 -6.46 -39.74
C GLU A 555 4.49 -6.51 -39.39
N ALA A 556 4.83 -6.63 -38.10
CA ALA A 556 6.21 -6.80 -37.67
C ALA A 556 6.85 -8.11 -38.16
N GLU A 557 6.06 -9.14 -38.46
CA GLU A 557 6.58 -10.40 -39.01
C GLU A 557 6.88 -10.28 -40.50
N SER A 558 6.03 -9.56 -41.24
CA SER A 558 6.33 -9.24 -42.65
C SER A 558 7.62 -8.44 -42.77
N ASP A 559 7.85 -7.51 -41.85
CA ASP A 559 9.10 -6.75 -41.74
C ASP A 559 10.28 -7.65 -41.29
N HIS A 560 10.05 -8.57 -40.35
CA HIS A 560 11.04 -9.53 -39.87
C HIS A 560 11.52 -10.48 -40.97
N ASP A 561 10.60 -11.02 -41.77
CA ASP A 561 10.87 -12.03 -42.80
C ASP A 561 11.49 -11.45 -44.08
N SER A 562 11.30 -10.15 -44.33
CA SER A 562 11.69 -9.51 -45.60
C SER A 562 13.02 -8.75 -45.57
N ARG A 563 13.64 -8.55 -44.40
CA ARG A 563 14.86 -7.74 -44.24
C ARG A 563 16.03 -8.48 -43.62
#